data_AF-A0A3B9BEC6-F1
#
_entry.id   AF-A0A3B9BEC6-F1
#
_cell.length_a   1.000
_cell.length_b   1.000
_cell.length_c   1.000
_cell.angle_alpha   90.00
_cell.angle_beta   90.00
_cell.angle_gamma   90.00
#
_symmetry.space_group_name_H-M   'P 1'
#
loop_
_entity.id
_entity.type
_entity.pdbx_description
1 polymer ?
#
loop_
_entity_poly.entity_id
_entity_poly.type
_entity_poly.pdbx_seq_one_letter_code
_entity_poly.pdbx_strand_id
1 'polypeptide(L)'
;MRHLPVLWLLLASLFSSLGISQTYELLEGKTLSEIMDLSEDYGIPSALFDAVSGVDAYRVMYTMPFLGQEITVSGVAFEPTDLDPSCAHPVHVYNHGTIFARSDAPSFLGGEGQIGYLMAALGFSVIMPDYVGLGMDDQHLHPYVHAESEALAGAHLIH
;
A
#
# COMPACT_ATOMS: atom_id res chain seq x y z
N MET A 1 -46.91 -36.13 -22.72
CA MET A 1 -45.53 -36.27 -22.21
C MET A 1 -45.25 -35.07 -21.31
N ARG A 2 -45.15 -35.29 -20.00
CA ARG A 2 -44.96 -34.25 -18.97
C ARG A 2 -43.46 -34.14 -18.67
N HIS A 3 -42.87 -32.96 -18.84
CA HIS A 3 -41.48 -32.68 -18.46
C HIS A 3 -41.44 -32.10 -17.04
N LEU A 4 -40.74 -32.76 -16.11
CA LEU A 4 -40.35 -32.21 -14.81
C LEU A 4 -39.01 -31.47 -14.95
N PRO A 5 -38.79 -30.32 -14.27
CA PRO A 5 -37.46 -29.75 -14.16
C PRO A 5 -36.70 -30.35 -12.96
N VAL A 6 -35.44 -30.72 -13.19
CA VAL A 6 -34.50 -31.20 -12.18
C VAL A 6 -33.84 -29.99 -11.52
N LEU A 7 -34.04 -29.83 -10.21
CA LEU A 7 -33.43 -28.79 -9.39
C LEU A 7 -32.08 -29.29 -8.87
N TRP A 8 -30.98 -28.68 -9.32
CA TRP A 8 -29.63 -28.96 -8.80
C TRP A 8 -29.32 -28.00 -7.64
N LEU A 9 -29.16 -28.54 -6.43
CA LEU A 9 -28.62 -27.83 -5.27
C LEU A 9 -27.10 -27.94 -5.28
N LEU A 10 -26.41 -26.82 -5.53
CA LEU A 10 -24.96 -26.70 -5.34
C LEU A 10 -24.69 -26.26 -3.88
N LEU A 11 -24.09 -27.15 -3.10
CA LEU A 11 -23.59 -26.85 -1.76
C LEU A 11 -22.10 -26.51 -1.87
N ALA A 12 -21.76 -25.22 -1.74
CA ALA A 12 -20.36 -24.77 -1.69
C ALA A 12 -19.89 -24.76 -0.23
N SER A 13 -18.92 -25.62 0.12
CA SER A 13 -18.23 -25.61 1.40
C SER A 13 -17.20 -24.49 1.43
N LEU A 14 -17.42 -23.48 2.28
CA LEU A 14 -16.44 -22.44 2.60
C LEU A 14 -15.36 -23.01 3.53
N PHE A 15 -14.13 -23.14 3.02
CA PHE A 15 -12.94 -23.26 3.86
C PHE A 15 -12.48 -21.84 4.23
N SER A 16 -12.63 -21.47 5.51
CA SER A 16 -12.04 -20.24 6.04
C SER A 16 -10.65 -20.53 6.57
N SER A 17 -9.61 -20.13 5.84
CA SER A 17 -8.27 -19.97 6.41
C SER A 17 -8.26 -18.74 7.32
N LEU A 18 -7.64 -18.85 8.50
CA LEU A 18 -7.25 -17.71 9.33
C LEU A 18 -6.12 -16.96 8.60
N GLY A 19 -6.47 -16.22 7.55
CA GLY A 19 -5.56 -15.31 6.87
C GLY A 19 -5.52 -13.99 7.64
N ILE A 20 -4.33 -13.46 7.88
CA ILE A 20 -4.16 -12.03 8.12
C ILE A 20 -4.85 -11.35 6.93
N SER A 21 -5.92 -10.63 7.19
CA SER A 21 -6.78 -10.09 6.13
C SER A 21 -6.16 -8.82 5.57
N GLN A 22 -5.05 -8.95 4.84
CA GLN A 22 -4.59 -7.88 3.99
C GLN A 22 -5.44 -7.81 2.73
N THR A 23 -5.89 -6.61 2.36
CA THR A 23 -6.58 -6.38 1.09
C THR A 23 -5.85 -5.31 0.31
N TYR A 24 -5.76 -5.50 -1.01
CA TYR A 24 -5.06 -4.61 -1.94
C TYR A 24 -6.05 -4.03 -2.94
N GLU A 25 -6.05 -2.71 -3.08
CA GLU A 25 -6.83 -1.97 -4.07
C GLU A 25 -5.86 -1.20 -4.97
N LEU A 26 -5.86 -1.47 -6.27
CA LEU A 26 -5.09 -0.66 -7.23
C LEU A 26 -5.62 0.77 -7.21
N LEU A 27 -4.74 1.74 -6.95
CA LEU A 27 -5.04 3.16 -6.98
C LEU A 27 -4.80 3.73 -8.38
N GLU A 28 -3.54 3.73 -8.80
CA GLU A 28 -3.10 4.17 -10.12
C GLU A 28 -1.73 3.55 -10.45
N GLY A 29 -1.44 3.44 -11.74
CA GLY A 29 -0.12 3.09 -12.26
C GLY A 29 0.52 4.27 -12.98
N LYS A 30 1.85 4.37 -12.91
CA LYS A 30 2.66 5.34 -13.67
C LYS A 30 3.65 4.60 -14.56
N THR A 31 3.68 4.99 -15.82
CA THR A 31 4.70 4.56 -16.78
C THR A 31 6.06 5.15 -16.43
N LEU A 32 7.13 4.57 -16.98
CA LEU A 32 8.49 5.10 -16.85
C LEU A 32 8.56 6.60 -17.19
N SER A 33 7.90 7.04 -18.27
CA SER A 33 7.91 8.45 -18.69
C SER A 33 7.24 9.35 -17.65
N GLU A 34 6.09 8.95 -17.11
CA GLU A 34 5.38 9.74 -16.09
C GLU A 34 6.16 9.82 -14.78
N ILE A 35 6.96 8.80 -14.46
CA ILE A 35 7.86 8.82 -13.29
C ILE A 35 9.03 9.78 -13.52
N MET A 36 9.58 9.83 -14.73
CA MET A 36 10.60 10.82 -15.07
C MET A 36 10.05 12.24 -14.96
N ASP A 37 8.84 12.51 -15.46
CA ASP A 37 8.17 13.81 -15.32
C ASP A 37 7.93 14.15 -13.84
N LEU A 38 7.45 13.17 -13.05
CA LEU A 38 7.27 13.32 -11.60
C LEU A 38 8.59 13.68 -10.91
N SER A 39 9.70 13.05 -11.29
CA SER A 39 11.02 13.35 -10.69
C SER A 39 11.43 14.80 -10.91
N GLU A 40 11.14 15.36 -12.10
CA GLU A 40 11.41 16.76 -12.42
C GLU A 40 10.51 17.71 -11.63
N ASP A 41 9.24 17.36 -11.43
CA ASP A 41 8.30 18.13 -10.59
C ASP A 41 8.76 18.20 -9.12
N TYR A 42 9.39 17.13 -8.62
CA TYR A 42 10.05 17.10 -7.30
C TYR A 42 11.43 17.75 -7.29
N GLY A 43 11.87 18.33 -8.41
CA GLY A 43 13.15 19.03 -8.54
C GLY A 43 14.37 18.11 -8.59
N ILE A 44 14.19 16.83 -8.92
CA ILE A 44 15.26 15.85 -9.10
C ILE A 44 15.66 15.85 -10.58
N PRO A 45 16.87 16.29 -10.94
CA PRO A 45 17.32 16.26 -12.32
C PRO A 45 17.43 14.82 -12.83
N SER A 46 17.00 14.58 -14.07
CA SER A 46 17.12 13.26 -14.75
C SER A 46 18.55 12.71 -14.78
N ALA A 47 19.56 13.58 -14.75
CA ALA A 47 20.97 13.16 -14.63
C ALA A 47 21.33 12.47 -13.29
N LEU A 48 20.48 12.62 -12.26
CA LEU A 48 20.66 12.06 -10.92
C LEU A 48 19.62 10.99 -10.58
N PHE A 49 18.69 10.68 -11.48
CA PHE A 49 17.60 9.74 -11.28
C PHE A 49 17.44 8.84 -12.51
N ASP A 50 17.81 7.57 -12.35
CA ASP A 50 17.79 6.55 -13.40
C ASP A 50 16.71 5.50 -13.08
N ALA A 51 15.46 5.85 -13.39
CA ALA A 51 14.34 4.92 -13.23
C ALA A 51 14.49 3.73 -14.19
N VAL A 52 14.22 2.52 -13.68
CA VAL A 52 14.37 1.27 -14.43
C VAL A 52 13.05 0.57 -14.73
N SER A 53 11.93 1.08 -14.20
CA SER A 53 10.60 0.48 -14.34
C SER A 53 9.48 1.51 -14.16
N GLY A 54 8.34 1.26 -14.80
CA GLY A 54 7.04 1.78 -14.36
C GLY A 54 6.65 1.22 -12.98
N VAL A 55 5.62 1.79 -12.36
CA VAL A 55 5.21 1.46 -10.99
C VAL A 55 3.69 1.51 -10.85
N ASP A 56 3.13 0.48 -10.22
CA ASP A 56 1.74 0.47 -9.75
C ASP A 56 1.67 0.75 -8.25
N ALA A 57 0.70 1.57 -7.83
CA ALA A 57 0.40 1.80 -6.41
C ALA A 57 -0.88 1.10 -5.99
N TYR A 58 -0.82 0.43 -4.84
CA TYR A 58 -1.93 -0.30 -4.24
C TYR A 58 -2.18 0.23 -2.83
N ARG A 59 -3.40 0.66 -2.53
CA ARG A 59 -3.82 0.85 -1.14
C ARG A 59 -3.91 -0.51 -0.47
N VAL A 60 -3.32 -0.60 0.71
CA VAL A 60 -3.31 -1.80 1.53
C VAL A 60 -4.08 -1.53 2.80
N MET A 61 -5.09 -2.35 3.09
CA MET A 61 -5.67 -2.45 4.43
C MET A 61 -5.04 -3.62 5.14
N TYR A 62 -4.58 -3.43 6.37
CA TYR A 62 -3.92 -4.47 7.16
C TYR A 62 -4.23 -4.28 8.65
N THR A 63 -3.89 -5.29 9.46
CA THR A 63 -4.10 -5.22 10.91
C THR A 63 -2.80 -5.12 11.69
N MET A 64 -2.83 -4.37 12.79
CA MET A 64 -1.69 -4.21 13.70
C MET A 64 -2.16 -4.08 15.15
N PRO A 65 -1.31 -4.43 16.13
CA PRO A 65 -1.61 -4.17 17.53
C PRO A 65 -1.48 -2.68 17.85
N PHE A 66 -2.44 -2.14 18.61
CA PHE A 66 -2.42 -0.79 19.16
C PHE A 66 -3.11 -0.77 20.53
N LEU A 67 -2.40 -0.32 21.57
CA LEU A 67 -2.92 -0.21 22.94
C LEU A 67 -3.64 -1.48 23.47
N GLY A 68 -3.11 -2.65 23.13
CA GLY A 68 -3.63 -3.95 23.56
C GLY A 68 -4.83 -4.47 22.76
N GLN A 69 -5.18 -3.83 21.64
CA GLN A 69 -6.21 -4.27 20.70
C GLN A 69 -5.59 -4.50 19.32
N GLU A 70 -6.20 -5.36 18.52
CA GLU A 70 -5.90 -5.43 17.08
C GLU A 70 -6.80 -4.43 16.36
N ILE A 71 -6.20 -3.54 15.56
CA ILE A 71 -6.92 -2.53 14.78
C ILE A 71 -6.61 -2.70 13.28
N THR A 72 -7.53 -2.26 12.43
CA THR A 72 -7.31 -2.17 10.98
C THR A 72 -6.83 -0.76 10.63
N VAL A 73 -5.73 -0.66 9.91
CA VAL A 73 -5.13 0.58 9.42
C VAL A 73 -4.83 0.46 7.93
N SER A 74 -4.39 1.56 7.31
CA SER A 74 -4.05 1.60 5.89
C SER A 74 -2.61 2.02 5.62
N GLY A 75 -2.16 1.71 4.42
CA GLY A 75 -0.92 2.19 3.83
C GLY A 75 -0.98 2.03 2.32
N VAL A 76 0.15 2.22 1.66
CA VAL A 76 0.30 2.00 0.22
C VAL A 76 1.53 1.15 -0.06
N ALA A 77 1.42 0.27 -1.06
CA ALA A 77 2.51 -0.46 -1.66
C ALA A 77 2.72 0.04 -3.09
N PHE A 78 3.97 0.29 -3.47
CA PHE A 78 4.39 0.65 -4.81
C PHE A 78 5.26 -0.47 -5.37
N GLU A 79 4.80 -1.08 -6.45
CA GLU A 79 5.44 -2.26 -7.05
C GLU A 79 5.93 -1.95 -8.47
N PRO A 80 7.20 -2.25 -8.79
CA PRO A 80 7.71 -2.14 -10.15
C PRO A 80 6.97 -3.07 -11.12
N THR A 81 6.57 -2.57 -12.29
CA THR A 81 5.79 -3.33 -13.28
C THR A 81 6.64 -4.07 -14.32
N ASP A 82 7.88 -3.62 -14.55
CA ASP A 82 8.68 -4.03 -15.70
C ASP A 82 9.89 -4.89 -15.32
N LEU A 83 9.97 -5.30 -14.06
CA LEU A 83 11.03 -6.15 -13.52
C LEU A 83 10.65 -7.63 -13.56
N ASP A 84 11.66 -8.51 -13.55
CA ASP A 84 11.46 -9.96 -13.54
C ASP A 84 10.80 -10.40 -12.22
N PRO A 85 9.57 -10.92 -12.25
CA PRO A 85 8.84 -11.30 -11.04
C PRO A 85 9.47 -12.49 -10.29
N SER A 86 10.43 -13.19 -10.90
CA SER A 86 11.19 -14.26 -10.24
C SER A 86 12.33 -13.75 -9.36
N CYS A 87 12.73 -12.47 -9.52
CA CYS A 87 13.73 -11.83 -8.71
C CYS A 87 13.06 -11.08 -7.55
N ALA A 88 13.38 -11.44 -6.31
CA ALA A 88 12.87 -10.72 -5.16
C ALA A 88 13.42 -9.28 -5.14
N HIS A 89 12.53 -8.30 -5.11
CA HIS A 89 12.90 -6.90 -4.93
C HIS A 89 13.25 -6.62 -3.46
N PRO A 90 14.26 -5.80 -3.16
CA PRO A 90 14.45 -5.27 -1.83
C PRO A 90 13.22 -4.44 -1.42
N VAL A 91 12.78 -4.62 -0.17
CA VAL A 91 11.66 -3.86 0.39
C VAL A 91 12.18 -2.58 1.05
N HIS A 92 11.58 -1.45 0.71
CA HIS A 92 11.86 -0.16 1.35
C HIS A 92 10.61 0.32 2.09
N VAL A 93 10.70 0.38 3.42
CA VAL A 93 9.65 0.96 4.27
C VAL A 93 9.95 2.44 4.46
N TYR A 94 9.10 3.29 3.90
CA TYR A 94 9.22 4.73 4.05
C TYR A 94 8.15 5.27 4.99
N ASN A 95 8.59 5.91 6.06
CA ASN A 95 7.75 6.48 7.10
C ASN A 95 7.62 7.99 6.85
N HIS A 96 6.41 8.44 6.52
CA HIS A 96 6.16 9.84 6.13
C HIS A 96 6.30 10.80 7.32
N GLY A 97 6.44 12.09 7.00
CA GLY A 97 6.55 13.18 7.94
C GLY A 97 5.22 13.58 8.61
N THR A 98 5.20 14.74 9.24
CA THR A 98 4.01 15.21 9.98
C THR A 98 2.90 15.63 9.02
N ILE A 99 1.70 15.05 9.20
CA ILE A 99 0.48 15.45 8.48
C ILE A 99 -0.66 15.73 9.48
N PHE A 100 -1.63 16.54 9.06
CA PHE A 100 -2.77 16.92 9.90
C PHE A 100 -4.11 16.43 9.35
N ALA A 101 -4.23 16.26 8.03
CA ALA A 101 -5.43 15.70 7.42
C ALA A 101 -5.19 14.21 7.11
N ARG A 102 -6.21 13.38 7.39
CA ARG A 102 -6.15 11.93 7.10
C ARG A 102 -5.91 11.64 5.62
N SER A 103 -6.47 12.47 4.74
CA SER A 103 -6.33 12.37 3.28
C SER A 103 -4.96 12.80 2.75
N ASP A 104 -4.10 13.37 3.59
CA ASP A 104 -2.71 13.67 3.20
C ASP A 104 -1.79 12.45 3.40
N ALA A 105 -2.34 11.34 3.92
CA ALA A 105 -1.59 10.11 4.15
C ALA A 105 -1.20 9.42 2.83
N PRO A 106 -0.11 8.63 2.82
CA PRO A 106 0.40 7.99 1.62
C PRO A 106 -0.61 7.18 0.82
N SER A 107 -1.55 6.47 1.47
CA SER A 107 -2.57 5.69 0.76
C SER A 107 -3.59 6.49 -0.02
N PHE A 108 -3.59 7.82 0.10
CA PHE A 108 -4.37 8.75 -0.72
C PHE A 108 -3.53 9.39 -1.83
N LEU A 109 -2.25 9.01 -1.95
CA LEU A 109 -1.27 9.58 -2.88
C LEU A 109 -1.15 11.11 -2.75
N GLY A 110 -1.43 11.64 -1.55
CA GLY A 110 -1.31 13.06 -1.23
C GLY A 110 0.12 13.44 -0.87
N GLY A 111 0.58 14.63 -1.29
CA GLY A 111 1.84 15.23 -0.85
C GLY A 111 3.06 14.32 -0.97
N GLU A 112 3.59 13.89 0.19
CA GLU A 112 4.76 13.01 0.30
C GLU A 112 4.50 11.59 -0.22
N GLY A 113 3.24 11.14 -0.27
CA GLY A 113 2.84 9.81 -0.74
C GLY A 113 3.31 9.47 -2.14
N GLN A 114 3.40 10.46 -3.05
CA GLN A 114 3.86 10.20 -4.42
C GLN A 114 5.36 9.91 -4.53
N ILE A 115 6.17 10.22 -3.50
CA ILE A 115 7.61 9.90 -3.51
C ILE A 115 7.83 8.38 -3.57
N GLY A 116 6.84 7.57 -3.15
CA GLY A 116 6.85 6.12 -3.30
C GLY A 116 7.05 5.66 -4.74
N TYR A 117 6.49 6.36 -5.74
CA TYR A 117 6.74 6.07 -7.16
C TYR A 117 8.21 6.20 -7.53
N LEU A 118 8.86 7.29 -7.07
CA LEU A 118 10.26 7.56 -7.38
C LEU A 118 11.17 6.50 -6.77
N MET A 119 10.90 6.11 -5.52
CA MET A 119 11.68 5.08 -4.84
C MET A 119 11.47 3.70 -5.48
N ALA A 120 10.24 3.35 -5.85
CA ALA A 120 9.93 2.04 -6.43
C ALA A 120 10.50 1.90 -7.84
N ALA A 121 10.50 2.99 -8.63
CA ALA A 121 11.06 3.01 -9.98
C ALA A 121 12.56 2.69 -10.04
N LEU A 122 13.28 2.78 -8.93
CA LEU A 122 14.68 2.37 -8.79
C LEU A 122 14.84 0.85 -8.56
N GLY A 123 13.74 0.10 -8.53
CA GLY A 123 13.71 -1.36 -8.39
C GLY A 123 13.46 -1.87 -6.97
N PHE A 124 12.78 -1.08 -6.14
CA PHE A 124 12.34 -1.48 -4.81
C PHE A 124 10.84 -1.77 -4.80
N SER A 125 10.41 -2.73 -3.99
CA SER A 125 9.03 -2.78 -3.50
C SER A 125 8.94 -1.79 -2.34
N VAL A 126 8.18 -0.71 -2.50
CA VAL A 126 8.13 0.36 -1.49
C VAL A 126 6.80 0.28 -0.77
N ILE A 127 6.84 0.35 0.56
CA ILE A 127 5.62 0.46 1.37
C ILE A 127 5.67 1.70 2.26
N MET A 128 4.51 2.35 2.41
CA MET A 128 4.35 3.54 3.23
C MET A 128 3.11 3.37 4.12
N PRO A 129 3.26 3.18 5.45
CA PRO A 129 2.12 3.14 6.35
C PRO A 129 1.50 4.53 6.50
N ASP A 130 0.18 4.61 6.69
CA ASP A 130 -0.49 5.89 6.99
C ASP A 130 -0.38 6.28 8.48
N TYR A 131 0.00 5.32 9.34
CA TYR A 131 -0.11 5.37 10.80
C TYR A 131 -1.56 5.30 11.33
N VAL A 132 -1.65 5.01 12.63
CA VAL A 132 -2.91 4.99 13.39
C VAL A 132 -3.58 6.38 13.33
N GLY A 133 -4.91 6.41 13.16
CA GLY A 133 -5.73 7.62 13.13
C GLY A 133 -5.64 8.47 11.86
N LEU A 134 -4.92 8.00 10.84
CA LEU A 134 -4.71 8.63 9.54
C LEU A 134 -5.17 7.70 8.40
N GLY A 135 -5.21 8.20 7.18
CA GLY A 135 -5.71 7.45 6.03
C GLY A 135 -7.14 6.97 6.25
N MET A 136 -7.33 5.65 6.19
CA MET A 136 -8.62 4.96 6.35
C MET A 136 -9.02 4.73 7.81
N ASP A 137 -8.12 4.92 8.79
CA ASP A 137 -8.45 4.81 10.21
C ASP A 137 -9.14 6.10 10.71
N ASP A 138 -10.47 6.10 10.65
CA ASP A 138 -11.28 7.22 11.09
C ASP A 138 -11.71 7.15 12.57
N GLN A 139 -11.39 6.04 13.24
CA GLN A 139 -11.86 5.71 14.59
C GLN A 139 -10.90 6.19 15.67
N HIS A 140 -9.62 6.36 15.34
CA HIS A 140 -8.59 6.77 16.28
C HIS A 140 -8.07 8.19 15.98
N LEU A 141 -7.45 8.77 17.01
CA LEU A 141 -6.65 9.98 16.89
C LEU A 141 -5.19 9.57 16.68
N HIS A 142 -4.51 10.24 15.75
CA HIS A 142 -3.11 9.96 15.48
C HIS A 142 -2.23 10.19 16.71
N PRO A 143 -1.55 9.14 17.25
CA PRO A 143 -0.64 9.27 18.37
C PRO A 143 0.71 9.81 17.90
N TYR A 144 0.77 11.12 17.64
CA TYR A 144 1.93 11.78 17.04
C TYR A 144 3.24 11.54 17.81
N VAL A 145 4.28 11.05 17.12
CA VAL A 145 5.62 10.75 17.66
C VAL A 145 5.57 9.66 18.75
N HIS A 146 4.53 8.83 18.73
CA HIS A 146 4.45 7.66 19.61
C HIS A 146 5.23 6.50 18.98
N ALA A 147 6.47 6.35 19.45
CA ALA A 147 7.47 5.46 18.87
C ALA A 147 6.98 4.03 18.60
N GLU A 148 6.23 3.44 19.53
CA GLU A 148 5.75 2.05 19.37
C GLU A 148 4.75 1.92 18.21
N SER A 149 3.74 2.80 18.15
CA SER A 149 2.71 2.69 17.10
C SER A 149 3.23 3.05 15.72
N GLU A 150 4.14 4.02 15.61
CA GLU A 150 4.75 4.36 14.32
C GLU A 150 5.67 3.24 13.82
N ALA A 151 6.46 2.62 14.70
CA ALA A 151 7.30 1.49 14.34
C ALA A 151 6.47 0.26 13.91
N LEU A 152 5.41 -0.05 14.65
CA LEU A 152 4.53 -1.18 14.35
C LEU A 152 3.74 -0.98 13.06
N ALA A 153 3.34 0.25 12.72
CA ALA A 153 2.63 0.52 11.49
C ALA A 153 3.45 0.10 10.27
N GLY A 154 4.72 0.47 10.20
CA GLY A 154 5.61 0.03 9.12
C GLY A 154 5.92 -1.47 9.17
N ALA A 155 6.21 -2.01 10.37
CA ALA A 155 6.56 -3.43 10.52
C ALA A 155 5.43 -4.38 10.11
N HIS A 156 4.18 -4.06 10.45
CA HIS A 156 3.03 -4.90 10.12
C HIS A 156 2.59 -4.77 8.67
N LEU A 157 2.88 -3.67 7.98
CA LEU A 157 2.58 -3.54 6.55
C LEU A 157 3.43 -4.48 5.68
N ILE A 158 4.60 -4.91 6.18
CA ILE A 158 5.47 -5.89 5.50
C ILE A 158 4.83 -7.29 5.43
N HIS A 159 3.96 -7.66 6.38
CA HIS A 159 3.60 -9.04 6.73
C HIS A 159 2.15 -9.42 6.45
#